data_AF-A0A7M4AK98-F1
#
_entry.id   AF-A0A7M4AK98-F1
#
_cell.length_a   1.000
_cell.length_b   1.000
_cell.length_c   1.000
_cell.angle_alpha   90.00
_cell.angle_beta   90.00
_cell.angle_gamma   90.00
#
_symmetry.space_group_name_H-M   'P 1'
#
loop_
_entity.id
_entity.type
_entity.pdbx_description
1 polymer ?
#
loop_
_entity_poly.entity_id
_entity_poly.type
_entity_poly.pdbx_seq_one_letter_code
_entity_poly.pdbx_strand_id
1 'polypeptide(L)'
;GMLMLFAWVSVLPIPTFPGGRLLIARIGLIDARSSGTQSLIMVTLLFCAYVFGVFEQFSLWFLIFALLLPLLFFFGNDLRIPLILDETEGLSEADHGRMGLLLLLVFLFLLPAAQPVLHETTWDDPMTHELKSPSFAEEQEDGTWLSTTKIQITNPSALMKPFAIAAFLENPNEGWSISWDCDGEDTYDLGGQGCGSDLLPKRTAFFWMNLTWDKATKPTMANLSYVVEMNGDYVVEAFAVRPALEIVPGTQWYDVQAGSYTHRCVDLDGSLIDSPWLNLSVSGSNLDGLQTTLVNIAGQSGLKTNLSSVPDRFCLEGLDPLVFEPQMATLTINNDTFAPLLPQKRPLTAYVPENGWVIHGEDGFSWEALLGTGILLVETPHCPINASIAMPVRPKGEGDWVWDMNVRTLGETPSVVGDEVLTLLVPPGKNLSRCDGTYNPYPSTVFTSVEGPELLTTWMNTTSRFWTTPWAIATNGTSLNTNMTSFTIHNPSNVSVPIRLERGGSFGDDWAHNWDGGPLAPGDTVFELTPPNAPLATMYISFESGSVVLHLASYQ
;
A
#
# COMPACT_ATOMS: atom_id res chain seq x y z
N GLY A 1 -8.04 -49.25 1.69
CA GLY A 1 -7.05 -49.30 0.62
C GLY A 1 -6.12 -50.50 0.73
N MET A 2 -5.17 -50.47 1.68
CA MET A 2 -4.06 -51.45 1.75
C MET A 2 -4.49 -52.91 1.99
N LEU A 3 -5.48 -53.17 2.86
CA LEU A 3 -6.02 -54.53 3.07
C LEU A 3 -6.69 -55.12 1.82
N MET A 4 -7.39 -54.28 1.04
CA MET A 4 -8.00 -54.67 -0.24
C MET A 4 -6.92 -55.01 -1.28
N LEU A 5 -5.82 -54.24 -1.31
CA LEU A 5 -4.67 -54.53 -2.18
C LEU A 5 -4.01 -55.87 -1.82
N PHE A 6 -3.78 -56.14 -0.52
CA PHE A 6 -3.23 -57.44 -0.08
C PHE A 6 -4.17 -58.61 -0.39
N ALA A 7 -5.48 -58.44 -0.19
CA ALA A 7 -6.47 -59.44 -0.56
C ALA A 7 -6.42 -59.73 -2.07
N TRP A 8 -6.32 -58.69 -2.90
CA TRP A 8 -6.19 -58.81 -4.36
C TRP A 8 -4.95 -59.57 -4.79
N VAL A 9 -3.79 -59.15 -4.30
CA VAL A 9 -2.51 -59.79 -4.62
C VAL A 9 -2.53 -61.26 -4.21
N SER A 10 -3.15 -61.60 -3.08
CA SER A 10 -3.25 -62.97 -2.57
C SER A 10 -4.14 -63.89 -3.41
N VAL A 11 -5.13 -63.35 -4.15
CA VAL A 11 -6.06 -64.13 -4.98
C VAL A 11 -5.54 -64.31 -6.41
N LEU A 12 -4.46 -63.64 -6.80
CA LEU A 12 -3.80 -63.88 -8.09
C LEU A 12 -3.34 -65.35 -8.21
N PRO A 13 -3.46 -65.97 -9.40
CA PRO A 13 -3.14 -67.39 -9.63
C PRO A 13 -1.61 -67.62 -9.70
N ILE A 14 -0.92 -67.30 -8.60
CA ILE A 14 0.54 -67.27 -8.51
C ILE A 14 1.00 -68.41 -7.60
N PRO A 15 2.07 -69.14 -7.97
CA PRO A 15 2.67 -70.15 -7.12
C PRO A 15 2.88 -69.64 -5.69
N THR A 16 2.57 -70.47 -4.69
CA THR A 16 2.65 -70.19 -3.23
C THR A 16 1.53 -69.30 -2.66
N PHE A 17 0.82 -68.54 -3.49
CA PHE A 17 -0.28 -67.69 -3.03
C PHE A 17 -1.60 -68.46 -2.91
N PRO A 18 -2.55 -67.99 -2.08
CA PRO A 18 -3.89 -68.59 -1.98
C PRO A 18 -4.59 -68.76 -3.33
N GLY A 19 -4.47 -67.79 -4.24
CA GLY A 19 -5.00 -67.88 -5.60
C GLY A 19 -4.38 -69.00 -6.45
N GLY A 20 -3.09 -69.28 -6.28
CA GLY A 20 -2.44 -70.42 -6.92
C GLY A 20 -2.95 -71.77 -6.40
N ARG A 21 -3.32 -71.85 -5.12
CA ARG A 21 -3.96 -73.05 -4.53
C ARG A 21 -5.39 -73.24 -5.04
N LEU A 22 -6.13 -72.16 -5.23
CA LEU A 22 -7.45 -72.19 -5.86
C LEU A 22 -7.38 -72.68 -7.30
N LEU A 23 -6.33 -72.29 -8.05
CA LEU A 23 -6.09 -72.82 -9.39
C LEU A 23 -5.85 -74.33 -9.36
N ILE A 24 -4.96 -74.82 -8.49
CA ILE A 24 -4.65 -76.25 -8.36
C ILE A 24 -5.91 -77.05 -7.98
N ALA A 25 -6.71 -76.57 -7.02
CA ALA A 25 -7.97 -77.21 -6.65
C ALA A 25 -9.01 -77.24 -7.78
N ARG A 26 -8.89 -76.35 -8.78
CA ARG A 26 -9.85 -76.22 -9.90
C ARG A 26 -9.50 -77.12 -11.09
N ILE A 27 -8.23 -77.27 -11.44
CA ILE A 27 -7.79 -77.98 -12.65
C ILE A 27 -6.89 -79.19 -12.38
N GLY A 28 -6.59 -79.47 -11.11
CA GLY A 28 -5.67 -80.53 -10.73
C GLY A 28 -4.20 -80.11 -10.81
N LEU A 29 -3.34 -80.77 -10.03
CA LEU A 29 -1.94 -80.40 -9.86
C LEU A 29 -1.14 -80.41 -11.17
N ILE A 30 -1.33 -81.46 -11.96
CA ILE A 30 -0.53 -81.74 -13.16
C ILE A 30 -0.83 -80.68 -14.24
N ASP A 31 -2.10 -80.36 -14.44
CA ASP A 31 -2.51 -79.40 -15.46
C ASP A 31 -2.28 -77.95 -15.00
N ALA A 32 -2.44 -77.65 -13.71
CA ALA A 32 -2.14 -76.34 -13.14
C ALA A 32 -0.66 -75.99 -13.21
N ARG A 33 0.22 -76.98 -13.01
CA ARG A 33 1.67 -76.80 -13.03
C ARG A 33 2.30 -77.03 -14.41
N SER A 34 1.50 -77.38 -15.41
CA SER A 34 1.99 -77.57 -16.77
C SER A 34 2.64 -76.28 -17.31
N SER A 35 3.71 -76.45 -18.11
CA SER A 35 4.40 -75.34 -18.75
C SER A 35 3.45 -74.49 -19.62
N GLY A 36 2.41 -75.10 -20.19
CA GLY A 36 1.38 -74.42 -20.99
C GLY A 36 0.54 -73.46 -20.15
N THR A 37 -0.02 -73.95 -19.04
CA THR A 37 -0.85 -73.14 -18.14
C THR A 37 -0.06 -72.00 -17.49
N GLN A 38 1.17 -72.25 -17.04
CA GLN A 38 2.02 -71.23 -16.44
C GLN A 38 2.44 -70.15 -17.45
N SER A 39 2.74 -70.54 -18.69
CA SER A 39 3.02 -69.58 -19.78
C SER A 39 1.80 -68.74 -20.12
N LEU A 40 0.61 -69.35 -20.13
CA LEU A 40 -0.65 -68.64 -20.38
C LEU A 40 -0.97 -67.63 -19.26
N ILE A 41 -0.75 -68.01 -17.99
CA ILE A 41 -0.91 -67.09 -16.85
C ILE A 41 0.07 -65.93 -16.95
N MET A 42 1.34 -66.20 -17.28
CA MET A 42 2.36 -65.17 -17.44
C MET A 42 2.01 -64.18 -18.57
N VAL A 43 1.62 -64.69 -19.75
CA VAL A 43 1.22 -63.84 -20.88
C VAL A 43 -0.03 -63.03 -20.55
N THR A 44 -1.02 -63.63 -19.87
CA THR A 44 -2.24 -62.92 -19.45
C THR A 44 -1.92 -61.80 -18.46
N LEU A 45 -1.05 -62.06 -17.48
CA LEU A 45 -0.62 -61.05 -16.52
C LEU A 45 0.15 -59.90 -17.17
N LEU A 46 1.06 -60.21 -18.10
CA LEU A 46 1.80 -59.20 -18.87
C LEU A 46 0.86 -58.39 -19.79
N PHE A 47 -0.11 -59.05 -20.41
CA PHE A 47 -1.14 -58.39 -21.22
C PHE A 47 -2.01 -57.45 -20.36
N CYS A 48 -2.44 -57.88 -19.18
CA CYS A 48 -3.14 -57.01 -18.25
C CYS A 48 -2.25 -55.83 -17.80
N ALA A 49 -0.98 -56.08 -17.48
CA ALA A 49 -0.04 -55.00 -17.10
C ALA A 49 0.12 -53.96 -18.21
N TYR A 50 0.16 -54.41 -19.47
CA TYR A 50 0.19 -53.54 -20.64
C TYR A 50 -1.11 -52.76 -20.83
N VAL A 51 -2.28 -53.42 -20.80
CA VAL A 51 -3.59 -52.77 -20.98
C VAL A 51 -3.88 -51.74 -19.88
N PHE A 52 -3.42 -51.99 -18.66
CA PHE A 52 -3.62 -51.09 -17.52
C PHE A 52 -2.49 -50.05 -17.35
N GLY A 53 -1.58 -49.93 -18.32
CA GLY A 53 -0.55 -48.88 -18.30
C GLY A 53 0.41 -48.95 -17.11
N VAL A 54 0.61 -50.14 -16.51
CA VAL A 54 1.44 -50.33 -15.30
C VAL A 54 2.88 -49.85 -15.51
N PHE A 55 3.36 -49.87 -16.75
CA PHE A 55 4.72 -49.49 -17.14
C PHE A 55 4.87 -48.03 -17.61
N GLU A 56 3.77 -47.27 -17.72
CA GLU A 56 3.82 -45.88 -18.23
C GLU A 56 4.13 -44.86 -17.13
N GLN A 57 3.80 -45.16 -15.87
CA GLN A 57 4.09 -44.33 -14.70
C GLN A 57 4.56 -45.19 -13.52
N PHE A 58 5.29 -44.61 -12.57
CA PHE A 58 5.71 -45.32 -11.36
C PHE A 58 4.49 -45.65 -10.49
N SER A 59 3.97 -46.87 -10.63
CA SER A 59 2.84 -47.38 -9.88
C SER A 59 3.26 -48.46 -8.89
N LEU A 60 2.51 -48.64 -7.81
CA LEU A 60 2.75 -49.73 -6.84
C LEU A 60 2.69 -51.11 -7.53
N TRP A 61 1.90 -51.24 -8.61
CA TRP A 61 1.83 -52.44 -9.44
C TRP A 61 3.17 -52.81 -10.08
N PHE A 62 4.02 -51.83 -10.42
CA PHE A 62 5.37 -52.11 -10.94
C PHE A 62 6.19 -52.97 -9.96
N LEU A 63 6.18 -52.61 -8.66
CA LEU A 63 6.88 -53.37 -7.62
C LEU A 63 6.26 -54.76 -7.40
N ILE A 64 4.92 -54.85 -7.47
CA ILE A 64 4.21 -56.13 -7.39
C ILE A 64 4.64 -57.03 -8.57
N PHE A 65 4.55 -56.56 -9.81
CA PHE A 65 4.94 -57.33 -11.00
C PHE A 65 6.41 -57.77 -10.97
N ALA A 66 7.31 -56.91 -10.48
CA ALA A 66 8.73 -57.25 -10.29
C ALA A 66 8.96 -58.42 -9.32
N LEU A 67 8.09 -58.59 -8.31
CA LEU A 67 8.11 -59.72 -7.38
C LEU A 67 7.43 -60.97 -7.96
N LEU A 68 6.29 -60.78 -8.63
CA LEU A 68 5.45 -61.87 -9.12
C LEU A 68 6.03 -62.61 -10.32
N LEU A 69 6.70 -61.91 -11.24
CA LEU A 69 7.29 -62.51 -12.44
C LEU A 69 8.36 -63.58 -12.11
N PRO A 70 9.32 -63.34 -11.21
CA PRO A 70 10.24 -64.38 -10.74
C PRO A 70 9.53 -65.57 -10.08
N LEU A 71 8.48 -65.34 -9.28
CA LEU A 71 7.73 -66.42 -8.62
C LEU A 71 7.06 -67.36 -9.63
N LEU A 72 6.45 -66.80 -10.68
CA LEU A 72 5.87 -67.58 -11.78
C LEU A 72 6.94 -68.31 -12.60
N PHE A 73 8.07 -67.65 -12.88
CA PHE A 73 9.13 -68.23 -13.70
C PHE A 73 9.90 -69.36 -13.00
N PHE A 74 10.28 -69.16 -11.73
CA PHE A 74 11.10 -70.13 -10.99
C PHE A 74 10.28 -71.21 -10.27
N PHE A 75 9.12 -70.85 -9.70
CA PHE A 75 8.31 -71.77 -8.90
C PHE A 75 7.03 -72.22 -9.60
N GLY A 76 6.76 -71.77 -10.83
CA GLY A 76 5.58 -72.11 -11.62
C GLY A 76 5.46 -73.60 -11.94
N ASN A 77 6.57 -74.22 -12.35
CA ASN A 77 6.64 -75.61 -12.83
C ASN A 77 7.32 -76.56 -11.82
N ASP A 78 7.54 -76.12 -10.59
CA ASP A 78 8.18 -76.98 -9.57
C ASP A 78 7.17 -77.93 -8.93
N LEU A 79 7.30 -79.22 -9.24
CA LEU A 79 6.49 -80.33 -8.71
C LEU A 79 7.03 -80.90 -7.39
N ARG A 80 8.15 -80.39 -6.85
CA ARG A 80 8.87 -80.98 -5.69
C ARG A 80 8.28 -80.62 -4.33
N ILE A 81 7.15 -79.92 -4.28
CA ILE A 81 6.50 -79.53 -3.03
C ILE A 81 5.47 -80.61 -2.65
N PRO A 82 5.69 -81.43 -1.60
CA PRO A 82 4.74 -82.47 -1.22
C PRO A 82 3.53 -81.85 -0.52
N LEU A 83 2.34 -82.04 -1.09
CA LEU A 83 1.07 -81.69 -0.45
C LEU A 83 0.18 -82.94 -0.43
N ILE A 84 -0.32 -83.28 0.75
CA ILE A 84 -1.30 -84.35 0.96
C ILE A 84 -2.68 -83.71 0.77
N LEU A 85 -3.14 -83.68 -0.48
CA LEU A 85 -4.53 -83.45 -0.86
C LEU A 85 -4.85 -84.48 -1.94
N ASP A 86 -6.04 -85.08 -1.87
CA ASP A 86 -6.55 -85.97 -2.91
C ASP A 86 -6.92 -85.14 -4.15
N GLU A 87 -5.93 -84.82 -4.97
CA GLU A 87 -6.03 -83.90 -6.12
C GLU A 87 -6.16 -84.63 -7.47
N THR A 88 -6.50 -85.92 -7.49
CA THR A 88 -6.54 -86.67 -8.75
C THR A 88 -7.79 -86.44 -9.60
N GLU A 89 -8.81 -85.76 -9.06
CA GLU A 89 -10.04 -85.45 -9.79
C GLU A 89 -10.34 -83.94 -9.73
N GLY A 90 -10.10 -83.25 -10.85
CA GLY A 90 -10.52 -81.86 -11.03
C GLY A 90 -12.04 -81.74 -11.05
N LEU A 91 -12.56 -80.53 -10.80
CA LEU A 91 -14.00 -80.28 -10.85
C LEU A 91 -14.59 -80.61 -12.23
N SER A 92 -15.86 -81.04 -12.26
CA SER A 92 -16.59 -81.28 -13.50
C SER A 92 -16.55 -80.03 -14.42
N GLU A 93 -16.51 -80.23 -15.74
CA GLU A 93 -16.36 -79.13 -16.71
C GLU A 93 -17.46 -78.05 -16.58
N ALA A 94 -18.68 -78.46 -16.18
CA ALA A 94 -19.79 -77.56 -15.92
C ALA A 94 -19.58 -76.66 -14.68
N ASP A 95 -19.03 -77.22 -13.60
CA ASP A 95 -18.73 -76.46 -12.37
C ASP A 95 -17.47 -75.61 -12.54
N HIS A 96 -16.52 -76.08 -13.34
CA HIS A 96 -15.33 -75.34 -13.75
C HIS A 96 -15.69 -74.03 -14.48
N GLY A 97 -16.66 -74.07 -15.40
CA GLY A 97 -17.14 -72.89 -16.11
C GLY A 97 -17.86 -71.88 -15.20
N ARG A 98 -18.71 -72.37 -14.29
CA ARG A 98 -19.47 -71.53 -13.34
C ARG A 98 -18.58 -70.83 -12.32
N MET A 99 -17.63 -71.54 -11.73
CA MET A 99 -16.66 -70.93 -10.81
C MET A 99 -15.74 -69.93 -11.51
N GLY A 100 -15.32 -70.23 -12.75
CA GLY A 100 -14.50 -69.32 -13.56
C GLY A 100 -15.21 -67.99 -13.84
N LEU A 101 -16.49 -68.04 -14.20
CA LEU A 101 -17.32 -66.85 -14.42
C LEU A 101 -17.48 -66.02 -13.12
N LEU A 102 -17.68 -66.69 -11.99
CA LEU A 102 -17.89 -66.03 -10.70
C LEU A 102 -16.60 -65.34 -10.22
N LEU A 103 -15.45 -66.00 -10.36
CA LEU A 103 -14.14 -65.39 -10.11
C LEU A 103 -13.88 -64.20 -11.04
N LEU A 104 -14.20 -64.32 -12.33
CA LEU A 104 -14.06 -63.22 -13.29
C LEU A 104 -14.93 -62.02 -12.90
N LEU A 105 -16.19 -62.24 -12.52
CA LEU A 105 -17.09 -61.19 -12.04
C LEU A 105 -16.57 -60.53 -10.75
N VAL A 106 -16.10 -61.33 -9.79
CA VAL A 106 -15.51 -60.83 -8.54
C VAL A 106 -14.27 -59.97 -8.83
N PHE A 107 -13.39 -60.40 -9.74
CA PHE A 107 -12.25 -59.61 -10.16
C PHE A 107 -12.67 -58.32 -10.87
N LEU A 108 -13.70 -58.35 -11.72
CA LEU A 108 -14.16 -57.17 -12.45
C LEU A 108 -14.81 -56.13 -11.51
N PHE A 109 -15.58 -56.58 -10.51
CA PHE A 109 -16.21 -55.70 -9.51
C PHE A 109 -15.25 -55.15 -8.46
N LEU A 110 -14.18 -55.88 -8.15
CA LEU A 110 -13.23 -55.46 -7.11
C LEU A 110 -12.00 -54.74 -7.67
N LEU A 111 -11.91 -54.49 -8.99
CA LEU A 111 -10.73 -53.90 -9.62
C LEU A 111 -10.22 -52.71 -8.80
N PRO A 112 -9.00 -52.78 -8.25
CA PRO A 112 -8.48 -51.69 -7.44
C PRO A 112 -8.38 -50.47 -8.34
N ALA A 113 -9.05 -49.39 -7.93
CA ALA A 113 -9.00 -48.12 -8.65
C ALA A 113 -7.54 -47.75 -8.92
N ALA A 114 -7.22 -47.52 -10.19
CA ALA A 114 -5.87 -47.37 -10.69
C ALA A 114 -5.09 -46.20 -10.06
N GLN A 115 -5.75 -45.27 -9.38
CA GLN A 115 -5.11 -44.06 -8.85
C GLN A 115 -5.67 -43.69 -7.47
N PRO A 116 -5.07 -44.19 -6.37
CA PRO A 116 -5.35 -43.68 -5.03
C PRO A 116 -4.65 -42.35 -4.73
N VAL A 117 -3.77 -41.87 -5.62
CA VAL A 117 -2.97 -40.65 -5.42
C VAL A 117 -2.98 -39.85 -6.73
N LEU A 118 -3.39 -38.60 -6.65
CA LEU A 118 -3.39 -37.64 -7.74
C LEU A 118 -2.32 -36.58 -7.42
N HIS A 119 -1.44 -36.29 -8.39
CA HIS A 119 -0.44 -35.23 -8.23
C HIS A 119 -1.13 -33.89 -8.41
N GLU A 120 -1.31 -33.13 -7.33
CA GLU A 120 -1.89 -31.78 -7.37
C GLU A 120 -0.81 -30.79 -7.76
N THR A 121 -0.93 -30.20 -8.95
CA THR A 121 0.04 -29.23 -9.47
C THR A 121 -0.10 -27.88 -8.79
N THR A 122 -1.29 -27.56 -8.27
CA THR A 122 -1.60 -26.28 -7.61
C THR A 122 -1.50 -26.38 -6.09
N TRP A 123 -0.62 -27.24 -5.58
CA TRP A 123 -0.54 -27.51 -4.14
C TRP A 123 -0.28 -26.24 -3.33
N ASP A 124 0.67 -25.41 -3.77
CA ASP A 124 1.11 -24.19 -3.08
C ASP A 124 1.09 -22.96 -4.00
N ASP A 125 0.09 -22.87 -4.88
CA ASP A 125 -0.04 -21.71 -5.77
C ASP A 125 -0.26 -20.41 -4.98
N PRO A 126 0.29 -19.27 -5.41
CA PRO A 126 0.11 -18.00 -4.72
C PRO A 126 -1.35 -17.53 -4.80
N MET A 127 -1.81 -16.80 -3.77
CA MET A 127 -3.10 -16.12 -3.82
C MET A 127 -3.10 -15.00 -4.86
N THR A 128 -4.29 -14.71 -5.38
CA THR A 128 -4.53 -13.67 -6.38
C THR A 128 -5.66 -12.75 -5.93
N HIS A 129 -5.62 -11.49 -6.34
CA HIS A 129 -6.63 -10.49 -6.01
C HIS A 129 -7.21 -9.82 -7.26
N GLU A 130 -8.43 -9.33 -7.14
CA GLU A 130 -9.06 -8.44 -8.12
C GLU A 130 -9.51 -7.16 -7.40
N LEU A 131 -8.59 -6.20 -7.30
CA LEU A 131 -8.88 -4.87 -6.77
C LEU A 131 -9.48 -4.01 -7.89
N LYS A 132 -10.52 -3.25 -7.55
CA LYS A 132 -11.24 -2.37 -8.49
C LYS A 132 -11.19 -0.95 -7.96
N SER A 133 -11.15 0.01 -8.88
CA SER A 133 -11.39 1.40 -8.54
C SER A 133 -12.77 1.53 -7.89
N PRO A 134 -12.91 2.39 -6.86
CA PRO A 134 -14.20 2.65 -6.27
C PRO A 134 -15.24 3.08 -7.31
N SER A 135 -16.49 2.65 -7.13
CA SER A 135 -17.60 3.17 -7.92
C SER A 135 -17.76 4.67 -7.70
N PHE A 136 -18.40 5.36 -8.65
CA PHE A 136 -18.86 6.73 -8.41
C PHE A 136 -19.75 6.76 -7.17
N ALA A 137 -19.52 7.73 -6.28
CA ALA A 137 -20.39 7.90 -5.14
C ALA A 137 -21.72 8.51 -5.60
N GLU A 138 -22.82 7.96 -5.13
CA GLU A 138 -24.18 8.41 -5.45
C GLU A 138 -24.85 9.02 -4.21
N GLU A 139 -25.63 10.06 -4.42
CA GLU A 139 -26.42 10.72 -3.37
C GLU A 139 -27.64 9.84 -3.01
N GLN A 140 -27.75 9.49 -1.74
CA GLN A 140 -28.84 8.71 -1.18
C GLN A 140 -30.05 9.59 -0.83
N GLU A 141 -31.21 8.99 -0.55
CA GLU A 141 -32.44 9.72 -0.19
C GLU A 141 -32.30 10.59 1.08
N ASP A 142 -31.38 10.23 1.97
CA ASP A 142 -31.08 10.96 3.20
C ASP A 142 -30.08 12.12 2.99
N GLY A 143 -29.60 12.33 1.75
CA GLY A 143 -28.61 13.34 1.39
C GLY A 143 -27.15 12.95 1.67
N THR A 144 -26.90 11.72 2.14
CA THR A 144 -25.54 11.19 2.27
C THR A 144 -25.01 10.68 0.94
N TRP A 145 -23.69 10.70 0.74
CA TRP A 145 -23.07 10.13 -0.45
C TRP A 145 -22.43 8.79 -0.09
N LEU A 146 -22.72 7.76 -0.90
CA LEU A 146 -22.24 6.41 -0.68
C LEU A 146 -21.60 5.87 -1.96
N SER A 147 -20.42 5.26 -1.81
CA SER A 147 -19.80 4.41 -2.82
C SER A 147 -19.49 3.05 -2.22
N THR A 148 -19.99 1.98 -2.86
CA THR A 148 -19.81 0.60 -2.40
C THR A 148 -19.02 -0.19 -3.43
N THR A 149 -17.87 -0.70 -3.03
CA THR A 149 -16.94 -1.39 -3.92
C THR A 149 -16.73 -2.83 -3.46
N LYS A 150 -17.01 -3.78 -4.36
CA LYS A 150 -16.78 -5.20 -4.13
C LYS A 150 -15.34 -5.55 -4.49
N ILE A 151 -14.64 -6.17 -3.54
CA ILE A 151 -13.26 -6.64 -3.71
C ILE A 151 -13.22 -8.16 -3.57
N GLN A 152 -12.29 -8.82 -4.25
CA GLN A 152 -12.18 -10.27 -4.29
C GLN A 152 -10.74 -10.74 -4.08
N ILE A 153 -10.56 -11.74 -3.22
CA ILE A 153 -9.29 -12.45 -3.02
C ILE A 153 -9.54 -13.93 -3.24
N THR A 154 -8.73 -14.57 -4.08
CA THR A 154 -8.86 -15.98 -4.47
C THR A 154 -7.62 -16.76 -4.07
N ASN A 155 -7.85 -17.87 -3.36
CA ASN A 155 -6.82 -18.86 -3.05
C ASN A 155 -6.94 -20.06 -4.01
N PRO A 156 -6.11 -20.13 -5.07
CA PRO A 156 -6.10 -21.27 -5.99
C PRO A 156 -5.42 -22.51 -5.40
N SER A 157 -4.70 -22.36 -4.28
CA SER A 157 -3.88 -23.45 -3.73
C SER A 157 -4.71 -24.53 -3.05
N ALA A 158 -4.09 -25.69 -2.84
CA ALA A 158 -4.63 -26.75 -2.00
C ALA A 158 -4.40 -26.51 -0.49
N LEU A 159 -3.66 -25.45 -0.15
CA LEU A 159 -3.34 -25.04 1.21
C LEU A 159 -4.22 -23.88 1.67
N MET A 160 -4.45 -23.79 2.96
CA MET A 160 -5.06 -22.61 3.57
C MET A 160 -3.99 -21.52 3.71
N LYS A 161 -4.30 -20.27 3.37
CA LYS A 161 -3.36 -19.15 3.42
C LYS A 161 -3.99 -17.92 4.07
N PRO A 162 -3.28 -17.22 4.98
CA PRO A 162 -3.79 -16.01 5.60
C PRO A 162 -3.75 -14.84 4.63
N PHE A 163 -4.73 -13.94 4.74
CA PHE A 163 -4.74 -12.66 4.06
C PHE A 163 -5.27 -11.56 4.99
N ALA A 164 -4.89 -10.32 4.72
CA ALA A 164 -5.50 -9.14 5.32
C ALA A 164 -5.53 -7.99 4.30
N ILE A 165 -6.55 -7.14 4.37
CA ILE A 165 -6.74 -6.03 3.45
C ILE A 165 -7.35 -4.84 4.17
N ALA A 166 -6.83 -3.65 3.91
CA ALA A 166 -7.39 -2.38 4.35
C ALA A 166 -7.25 -1.33 3.25
N ALA A 167 -7.92 -0.19 3.45
CA ALA A 167 -7.79 0.98 2.60
C ALA A 167 -7.46 2.19 3.47
N PHE A 168 -6.55 3.01 2.98
CA PHE A 168 -6.13 4.24 3.64
C PHE A 168 -6.43 5.42 2.72
N LEU A 169 -6.98 6.50 3.28
CA LEU A 169 -7.15 7.77 2.59
C LEU A 169 -5.83 8.55 2.63
N GLU A 170 -5.50 9.25 1.55
CA GLU A 170 -4.35 10.16 1.53
C GLU A 170 -4.50 11.25 2.59
N ASN A 171 -5.72 11.79 2.74
CA ASN A 171 -6.04 12.80 3.72
C ASN A 171 -7.24 12.38 4.60
N PRO A 172 -7.03 11.79 5.79
CA PRO A 172 -8.11 11.25 6.62
C PRO A 172 -9.14 12.29 7.10
N ASN A 173 -8.82 13.58 7.03
CA ASN A 173 -9.70 14.68 7.45
C ASN A 173 -10.47 15.35 6.28
N GLU A 174 -10.41 14.75 5.08
CA GLU A 174 -11.04 15.33 3.88
C GLU A 174 -12.56 15.18 3.85
N GLY A 175 -13.14 14.30 4.67
CA GLY A 175 -14.59 14.15 4.86
C GLY A 175 -15.15 12.78 4.44
N TRP A 176 -14.34 11.96 3.76
CA TRP A 176 -14.65 10.57 3.49
C TRP A 176 -14.37 9.69 4.71
N SER A 177 -15.27 8.76 4.99
CA SER A 177 -15.09 7.69 5.98
C SER A 177 -15.17 6.33 5.30
N ILE A 178 -14.28 5.42 5.70
CA ILE A 178 -14.22 4.05 5.18
C ILE A 178 -14.84 3.11 6.21
N SER A 179 -15.75 2.26 5.75
CA SER A 179 -16.26 1.11 6.51
C SER A 179 -16.17 -0.16 5.68
N TRP A 180 -16.01 -1.29 6.37
CA TRP A 180 -15.82 -2.60 5.74
C TRP A 180 -16.92 -3.56 6.17
N ASP A 181 -17.47 -4.29 5.21
CA ASP A 181 -18.29 -5.48 5.44
C ASP A 181 -17.49 -6.71 5.00
N CYS A 182 -17.00 -7.44 5.99
CA CYS A 182 -16.03 -8.52 5.83
C CYS A 182 -16.67 -9.90 5.62
N ASP A 183 -18.02 -10.01 5.64
CA ASP A 183 -18.76 -11.28 5.51
C ASP A 183 -18.27 -12.39 6.48
N GLY A 184 -17.80 -12.00 7.67
CA GLY A 184 -17.30 -12.88 8.72
C GLY A 184 -15.80 -13.20 8.66
N GLU A 185 -15.06 -12.64 7.69
CA GLU A 185 -13.60 -12.72 7.58
C GLU A 185 -12.90 -11.57 8.34
N ASP A 186 -13.08 -11.54 9.67
CA ASP A 186 -12.69 -10.41 10.54
C ASP A 186 -11.58 -10.79 11.56
N THR A 187 -10.87 -11.90 11.30
CA THR A 187 -9.88 -12.47 12.24
C THR A 187 -8.58 -11.66 12.28
N TYR A 188 -8.17 -11.10 11.14
CA TYR A 188 -6.99 -10.28 10.97
C TYR A 188 -7.38 -8.88 10.48
N ASP A 189 -6.60 -7.89 10.86
CA ASP A 189 -6.75 -6.51 10.41
C ASP A 189 -5.38 -5.88 10.13
N LEU A 190 -5.38 -4.76 9.40
CA LEU A 190 -4.18 -3.97 9.16
C LEU A 190 -4.30 -2.66 9.92
N GLY A 191 -3.78 -2.64 11.14
CA GLY A 191 -3.78 -1.46 11.99
C GLY A 191 -5.15 -1.13 12.58
N GLY A 192 -5.95 -2.16 12.89
CA GLY A 192 -7.30 -2.02 13.45
C GLY A 192 -8.38 -1.68 12.40
N GLN A 193 -8.06 -1.79 11.12
CA GLN A 193 -8.97 -1.52 10.01
C GLN A 193 -8.90 -2.64 8.96
N GLY A 194 -10.00 -2.83 8.23
CA GLY A 194 -10.06 -3.76 7.12
C GLY A 194 -10.64 -5.13 7.48
N CYS A 195 -10.41 -6.09 6.58
CA CYS A 195 -10.85 -7.48 6.70
C CYS A 195 -9.65 -8.42 6.56
N GLY A 196 -9.72 -9.60 7.14
CA GLY A 196 -8.63 -10.56 7.04
C GLY A 196 -8.93 -11.86 7.77
N SER A 197 -8.47 -12.96 7.21
CA SER A 197 -8.72 -14.30 7.74
C SER A 197 -7.85 -15.35 7.03
N ASP A 198 -8.01 -16.60 7.42
CA ASP A 198 -7.42 -17.76 6.77
C ASP A 198 -8.31 -18.26 5.61
N LEU A 199 -7.92 -17.96 4.36
CA LEU A 199 -8.69 -18.36 3.20
C LEU A 199 -8.50 -19.84 2.88
N LEU A 200 -9.58 -20.61 2.96
CA LEU A 200 -9.61 -22.04 2.67
C LEU A 200 -9.17 -22.38 1.23
N PRO A 201 -8.68 -23.61 0.98
CA PRO A 201 -8.26 -24.05 -0.35
C PRO A 201 -9.35 -23.93 -1.41
N LYS A 202 -8.97 -23.47 -2.61
CA LYS A 202 -9.86 -23.34 -3.80
C LYS A 202 -11.11 -22.49 -3.51
N ARG A 203 -11.00 -21.46 -2.67
CA ARG A 203 -12.08 -20.52 -2.33
C ARG A 203 -11.74 -19.09 -2.75
N THR A 204 -12.79 -18.30 -2.88
CA THR A 204 -12.74 -16.87 -3.10
C THR A 204 -13.50 -16.18 -1.97
N ALA A 205 -12.87 -15.24 -1.30
CA ALA A 205 -13.51 -14.34 -0.34
C ALA A 205 -14.02 -13.10 -1.07
N PHE A 206 -15.17 -12.60 -0.59
CA PHE A 206 -15.77 -11.36 -1.07
C PHE A 206 -16.03 -10.46 0.12
N PHE A 207 -15.73 -9.19 -0.03
CA PHE A 207 -15.98 -8.20 0.99
C PHE A 207 -16.26 -6.86 0.31
N TRP A 208 -16.93 -5.97 1.04
CA TRP A 208 -17.39 -4.69 0.52
C TRP A 208 -16.76 -3.56 1.31
N MET A 209 -16.16 -2.63 0.57
CA MET A 209 -15.70 -1.36 1.11
C MET A 209 -16.76 -0.30 0.82
N ASN A 210 -17.24 0.34 1.87
CA ASN A 210 -18.21 1.42 1.82
C ASN A 210 -17.53 2.74 2.16
N LEU A 211 -17.64 3.71 1.26
CA LEU A 211 -17.16 5.07 1.44
C LEU A 211 -18.35 6.00 1.63
N THR A 212 -18.37 6.70 2.76
CA THR A 212 -19.42 7.66 3.12
C THR A 212 -18.86 9.07 3.26
N TRP A 213 -19.65 10.07 2.91
CA TRP A 213 -19.26 11.48 3.04
C TRP A 213 -19.96 12.16 4.21
N ASP A 214 -19.17 12.74 5.12
CA ASP A 214 -19.66 13.22 6.43
C ASP A 214 -19.76 14.76 6.52
N LYS A 215 -19.52 15.50 5.44
CA LYS A 215 -19.58 16.98 5.43
C LYS A 215 -20.87 17.51 4.79
N ALA A 216 -21.25 18.73 5.17
CA ALA A 216 -22.43 19.41 4.62
C ALA A 216 -22.27 19.89 3.16
N THR A 217 -21.03 20.04 2.68
CA THR A 217 -20.73 20.37 1.28
C THR A 217 -20.83 19.14 0.40
N LYS A 218 -20.86 19.31 -0.92
CA LYS A 218 -20.76 18.17 -1.85
C LYS A 218 -19.36 17.50 -1.76
N PRO A 219 -19.25 16.19 -2.05
CA PRO A 219 -17.99 15.46 -1.91
C PRO A 219 -16.93 15.95 -2.89
N THR A 220 -15.68 16.00 -2.44
CA THR A 220 -14.53 16.20 -3.33
C THR A 220 -13.98 14.85 -3.79
N MET A 221 -13.20 14.86 -4.88
CA MET A 221 -12.40 13.69 -5.23
C MET A 221 -11.43 13.37 -4.09
N ALA A 222 -11.14 12.09 -3.86
CA ALA A 222 -10.23 11.62 -2.83
C ALA A 222 -9.37 10.46 -3.31
N ASN A 223 -8.08 10.51 -3.01
CA ASN A 223 -7.14 9.44 -3.29
C ASN A 223 -7.10 8.47 -2.12
N LEU A 224 -7.11 7.18 -2.42
CA LEU A 224 -7.00 6.10 -1.45
C LEU A 224 -6.11 5.01 -1.97
N SER A 225 -5.50 4.24 -1.08
CA SER A 225 -4.67 3.10 -1.45
C SER A 225 -5.16 1.87 -0.69
N TYR A 226 -5.35 0.78 -1.43
CA TYR A 226 -5.53 -0.54 -0.81
C TYR A 226 -4.17 -1.08 -0.39
N VAL A 227 -4.10 -1.62 0.82
CA VAL A 227 -2.96 -2.37 1.32
C VAL A 227 -3.42 -3.80 1.54
N VAL A 228 -2.78 -4.75 0.88
CA VAL A 228 -3.12 -6.17 0.93
C VAL A 228 -1.92 -6.96 1.41
N GLU A 229 -2.08 -7.68 2.52
CA GLU A 229 -1.13 -8.69 2.98
C GLU A 229 -1.52 -10.05 2.40
N MET A 230 -0.66 -10.62 1.56
CA MET A 230 -0.85 -11.95 1.00
C MET A 230 0.50 -12.56 0.60
N ASN A 231 0.59 -13.89 0.66
CA ASN A 231 1.80 -14.64 0.27
C ASN A 231 3.08 -14.23 1.05
N GLY A 232 2.94 -13.59 2.22
CA GLY A 232 4.05 -13.11 3.03
C GLY A 232 4.59 -11.72 2.64
N ASP A 233 3.94 -11.04 1.68
CA ASP A 233 4.31 -9.71 1.21
C ASP A 233 3.11 -8.74 1.30
N TYR A 234 3.41 -7.44 1.22
CA TYR A 234 2.41 -6.37 1.15
C TYR A 234 2.33 -5.79 -0.27
N VAL A 235 1.11 -5.65 -0.78
CA VAL A 235 0.82 -5.00 -2.05
C VAL A 235 0.06 -3.71 -1.80
N VAL A 236 0.50 -2.61 -2.42
CA VAL A 236 -0.14 -1.30 -2.34
C VAL A 236 -0.63 -0.90 -3.73
N GLU A 237 -1.93 -0.63 -3.87
CA GLU A 237 -2.53 -0.14 -5.11
C GLU A 237 -3.34 1.14 -4.88
N ALA A 238 -2.99 2.20 -5.60
CA ALA A 238 -3.62 3.51 -5.48
C ALA A 238 -4.83 3.65 -6.42
N PHE A 239 -5.90 4.21 -5.88
CA PHE A 239 -7.15 4.50 -6.56
C PHE A 239 -7.69 5.87 -6.11
N ALA A 240 -8.78 6.31 -6.73
CA ALA A 240 -9.50 7.50 -6.30
C ALA A 240 -11.00 7.24 -6.28
N VAL A 241 -11.69 7.84 -5.32
CA VAL A 241 -13.14 7.95 -5.28
C VAL A 241 -13.55 9.34 -5.76
N ARG A 242 -14.62 9.40 -6.56
CA ARG A 242 -15.25 10.66 -6.94
C ARG A 242 -16.78 10.52 -6.96
N PRO A 243 -17.52 11.59 -6.65
CA PRO A 243 -18.98 11.58 -6.76
C PRO A 243 -19.42 11.52 -8.23
N ALA A 244 -20.64 11.04 -8.45
CA ALA A 244 -21.34 10.98 -9.73
C ALA A 244 -21.81 12.37 -10.20
N LEU A 245 -20.91 13.36 -10.15
CA LEU A 245 -21.11 14.72 -10.62
C LEU A 245 -20.28 14.95 -11.89
N GLU A 246 -20.79 15.81 -12.76
CA GLU A 246 -20.23 16.14 -14.07
C GLU A 246 -18.79 16.66 -13.96
N ILE A 247 -18.56 17.57 -13.00
CA ILE A 247 -17.26 18.19 -12.70
C ILE A 247 -17.07 18.21 -11.19
N VAL A 248 -15.89 17.80 -10.73
CA VAL A 248 -15.54 17.70 -9.31
C VAL A 248 -14.16 18.29 -9.09
N PRO A 249 -13.95 19.07 -8.02
CA PRO A 249 -12.61 19.50 -7.64
C PRO A 249 -11.81 18.37 -6.97
N GLY A 250 -10.49 18.47 -7.06
CA GLY A 250 -9.55 17.63 -6.33
C GLY A 250 -9.68 17.76 -4.80
N THR A 251 -8.88 16.97 -4.10
CA THR A 251 -8.86 16.87 -2.62
C THR A 251 -8.53 18.19 -1.95
N GLN A 252 -7.53 18.89 -2.46
CA GLN A 252 -6.91 20.03 -1.78
C GLN A 252 -6.46 21.09 -2.77
N TRP A 253 -6.42 22.33 -2.27
CA TRP A 253 -5.73 23.42 -2.91
C TRP A 253 -4.21 23.26 -2.74
N TYR A 254 -3.44 23.77 -3.70
CA TYR A 254 -1.98 23.83 -3.65
C TYR A 254 -1.47 25.18 -4.19
N ASP A 255 -0.36 25.65 -3.63
CA ASP A 255 0.23 26.94 -4.00
C ASP A 255 1.37 26.73 -5.02
N VAL A 256 1.37 27.54 -6.07
CA VAL A 256 2.37 27.55 -7.16
C VAL A 256 2.90 28.97 -7.34
N GLN A 257 4.22 29.12 -7.45
CA GLN A 257 4.80 30.41 -7.79
C GLN A 257 4.62 30.72 -9.28
N ALA A 258 4.05 31.88 -9.60
CA ALA A 258 3.75 32.33 -10.96
C ALA A 258 4.32 33.74 -11.19
N GLY A 259 5.65 33.81 -11.35
CA GLY A 259 6.34 35.09 -11.51
C GLY A 259 6.27 35.92 -10.22
N SER A 260 5.66 37.11 -10.29
CA SER A 260 5.46 38.00 -9.13
C SER A 260 4.22 37.67 -8.31
N TYR A 261 3.40 36.71 -8.75
CA TYR A 261 2.16 36.31 -8.07
C TYR A 261 2.29 34.90 -7.51
N THR A 262 1.50 34.63 -6.48
CA THR A 262 1.24 33.27 -6.01
C THR A 262 -0.08 32.81 -6.60
N HIS A 263 -0.10 31.65 -7.23
CA HIS A 263 -1.31 30.99 -7.69
C HIS A 263 -1.73 29.92 -6.69
N ARG A 264 -2.94 30.00 -6.16
CA ARG A 264 -3.55 28.93 -5.37
C ARG A 264 -4.50 28.16 -6.27
N CYS A 265 -4.15 26.92 -6.59
CA CYS A 265 -4.82 26.11 -7.60
C CYS A 265 -5.49 24.88 -6.98
N VAL A 266 -6.55 24.41 -7.64
CA VAL A 266 -7.19 23.12 -7.40
C VAL A 266 -7.42 22.46 -8.76
N ASP A 267 -7.17 21.16 -8.85
CA ASP A 267 -7.41 20.40 -10.07
C ASP A 267 -8.91 20.15 -10.24
N LEU A 268 -9.40 20.15 -11.48
CA LEU A 268 -10.79 19.84 -11.80
C LEU A 268 -10.82 18.58 -12.66
N ASP A 269 -11.66 17.61 -12.28
CA ASP A 269 -11.87 16.39 -13.04
C ASP A 269 -13.30 16.34 -13.58
N GLY A 270 -13.44 15.87 -14.83
CA GLY A 270 -14.72 15.74 -15.51
C GLY A 270 -14.87 16.59 -16.78
N SER A 271 -16.05 16.53 -17.37
CA SER A 271 -16.35 17.17 -18.66
C SER A 271 -17.79 17.65 -18.69
N LEU A 272 -18.05 18.74 -19.41
CA LEU A 272 -19.41 19.22 -19.65
C LEU A 272 -20.18 18.24 -20.55
N ILE A 273 -21.16 17.55 -19.98
CA ILE A 273 -22.12 16.62 -20.59
C ILE A 273 -23.51 17.26 -20.66
N ASP A 274 -24.03 17.72 -19.52
CA ASP A 274 -25.39 18.26 -19.38
C ASP A 274 -25.40 19.79 -19.33
N SER A 275 -24.34 20.39 -18.77
CA SER A 275 -24.22 21.84 -18.59
C SER A 275 -23.65 22.50 -19.86
N PRO A 276 -24.27 23.55 -20.41
CA PRO A 276 -23.77 24.22 -21.62
C PRO A 276 -22.52 25.09 -21.37
N TRP A 277 -22.26 25.43 -20.11
CA TRP A 277 -21.12 26.25 -19.69
C TRP A 277 -20.74 25.91 -18.25
N LEU A 278 -19.50 26.19 -17.88
CA LEU A 278 -18.95 25.98 -16.55
C LEU A 278 -18.97 27.28 -15.76
N ASN A 279 -19.87 27.36 -14.78
CA ASN A 279 -19.94 28.48 -13.85
C ASN A 279 -19.04 28.20 -12.64
N LEU A 280 -18.02 29.02 -12.43
CA LEU A 280 -17.15 28.92 -11.25
C LEU A 280 -17.27 30.19 -10.43
N SER A 281 -17.46 30.02 -9.13
CA SER A 281 -17.35 31.13 -8.19
C SER A 281 -16.69 30.72 -6.90
N VAL A 282 -15.93 31.64 -6.34
CA VAL A 282 -15.30 31.50 -5.02
C VAL A 282 -15.90 32.53 -4.08
N SER A 283 -16.02 32.17 -2.80
CA SER A 283 -16.46 33.10 -1.76
C SER A 283 -15.56 34.34 -1.70
N GLY A 284 -16.17 35.50 -1.51
CA GLY A 284 -15.46 36.79 -1.43
C GLY A 284 -14.64 36.96 -0.16
N SER A 285 -13.79 38.00 -0.16
CA SER A 285 -13.17 38.53 1.04
C SER A 285 -14.21 39.24 1.91
N ASN A 286 -14.08 39.10 3.23
CA ASN A 286 -14.88 39.84 4.22
C ASN A 286 -14.07 40.97 4.90
N LEU A 287 -12.90 41.32 4.35
CA LEU A 287 -12.05 42.37 4.90
C LEU A 287 -12.59 43.75 4.51
N ASP A 288 -13.11 44.46 5.50
CA ASP A 288 -13.56 45.84 5.35
C ASP A 288 -12.39 46.80 5.14
N GLY A 289 -12.56 47.74 4.23
CA GLY A 289 -11.64 48.87 4.06
C GLY A 289 -10.54 48.69 3.03
N LEU A 290 -10.41 47.53 2.36
CA LEU A 290 -9.48 47.33 1.25
C LEU A 290 -9.90 48.13 0.01
N GLN A 291 -9.00 48.96 -0.52
CA GLN A 291 -9.23 49.72 -1.76
C GLN A 291 -9.02 48.87 -3.02
N THR A 292 -8.22 47.81 -2.92
CA THR A 292 -7.85 46.95 -4.06
C THR A 292 -8.22 45.49 -3.82
N THR A 293 -8.68 44.82 -4.88
CA THR A 293 -8.90 43.37 -4.85
C THR A 293 -7.56 42.66 -4.81
N LEU A 294 -7.25 42.01 -3.69
CA LEU A 294 -5.97 41.31 -3.49
C LEU A 294 -5.92 39.92 -4.15
N VAL A 295 -7.09 39.33 -4.39
CA VAL A 295 -7.25 38.01 -4.99
C VAL A 295 -8.24 38.10 -6.14
N ASN A 296 -7.87 37.52 -7.28
CA ASN A 296 -8.73 37.35 -8.44
C ASN A 296 -8.63 35.93 -8.98
N ILE A 297 -9.58 35.50 -9.79
CA ILE A 297 -9.37 34.30 -10.61
C ILE A 297 -8.27 34.61 -11.62
N ALA A 298 -7.32 33.69 -11.81
CA ALA A 298 -6.18 33.88 -12.70
C ALA A 298 -6.64 34.29 -14.12
N GLY A 299 -6.18 35.44 -14.59
CA GLY A 299 -6.54 36.00 -15.90
C GLY A 299 -7.95 36.61 -15.99
N GLN A 300 -8.68 36.77 -14.88
CA GLN A 300 -10.01 37.36 -14.83
C GLN A 300 -10.08 38.52 -13.82
N SER A 301 -11.06 39.40 -13.96
CA SER A 301 -11.37 40.42 -12.97
C SER A 301 -12.49 39.94 -12.04
N GLY A 302 -12.15 39.58 -10.80
CA GLY A 302 -13.09 39.14 -9.77
C GLY A 302 -13.05 37.63 -9.48
N LEU A 303 -14.01 37.19 -8.67
CA LEU A 303 -14.10 35.83 -8.10
C LEU A 303 -15.23 34.98 -8.72
N LYS A 304 -15.74 35.41 -9.89
CA LYS A 304 -16.75 34.68 -10.65
C LYS A 304 -16.34 34.64 -12.11
N THR A 305 -16.41 33.47 -12.73
CA THR A 305 -16.12 33.29 -14.15
C THR A 305 -17.08 32.29 -14.77
N ASN A 306 -17.23 32.39 -16.08
CA ASN A 306 -17.98 31.45 -16.88
C ASN A 306 -17.11 30.99 -18.06
N LEU A 307 -16.93 29.68 -18.20
CA LEU A 307 -16.03 29.07 -19.18
C LEU A 307 -16.80 28.14 -20.12
N SER A 308 -16.39 28.09 -21.38
CA SER A 308 -16.98 27.19 -22.38
C SER A 308 -16.40 25.77 -22.34
N SER A 309 -15.33 25.54 -21.57
CA SER A 309 -14.66 24.25 -21.43
C SER A 309 -14.12 24.11 -20.00
N VAL A 310 -14.01 22.87 -19.53
CA VAL A 310 -13.41 22.56 -18.22
C VAL A 310 -11.89 22.67 -18.33
N PRO A 311 -11.23 23.57 -17.56
CA PRO A 311 -9.78 23.58 -17.48
C PRO A 311 -9.29 22.47 -16.55
N ASP A 312 -8.10 21.92 -16.82
CA ASP A 312 -7.49 20.89 -15.95
C ASP A 312 -7.26 21.41 -14.52
N ARG A 313 -6.98 22.71 -14.37
CA ARG A 313 -6.76 23.39 -13.10
C ARG A 313 -7.46 24.72 -13.03
N PHE A 314 -8.00 25.03 -11.86
CA PHE A 314 -8.59 26.33 -11.53
C PHE A 314 -7.72 27.04 -10.49
N CYS A 315 -7.28 28.26 -10.80
CA CYS A 315 -6.33 28.99 -9.96
C CYS A 315 -6.85 30.38 -9.56
N LEU A 316 -6.62 30.72 -8.31
CA LEU A 316 -6.71 32.07 -7.78
C LEU A 316 -5.33 32.72 -7.82
N GLU A 317 -5.27 33.97 -8.25
CA GLU A 317 -4.07 34.79 -8.30
C GLU A 317 -4.08 35.77 -7.14
N GLY A 318 -3.03 35.73 -6.33
CA GLY A 318 -2.81 36.63 -5.19
C GLY A 318 -1.43 37.26 -5.26
N LEU A 319 -1.31 38.48 -4.73
CA LEU A 319 -0.03 39.21 -4.64
C LEU A 319 0.96 38.59 -3.63
N ASP A 320 0.43 37.83 -2.67
CA ASP A 320 1.21 37.23 -1.56
C ASP A 320 0.56 35.89 -1.17
N PRO A 321 1.33 34.85 -0.81
CA PRO A 321 0.79 33.56 -0.36
C PRO A 321 -0.20 33.64 0.83
N LEU A 322 -0.19 34.73 1.60
CA LEU A 322 -1.01 34.92 2.80
C LEU A 322 -2.31 35.71 2.58
N VAL A 323 -2.54 36.29 1.39
CA VAL A 323 -3.79 37.07 1.14
C VAL A 323 -5.01 36.19 0.90
N PHE A 324 -4.82 34.89 0.69
CA PHE A 324 -5.89 33.93 0.48
C PHE A 324 -6.56 33.55 1.81
N GLU A 325 -7.75 34.12 2.05
CA GLU A 325 -8.53 33.83 3.25
C GLU A 325 -9.11 32.39 3.23
N PRO A 326 -9.26 31.73 4.40
CA PRO A 326 -9.83 30.37 4.47
C PRO A 326 -11.20 30.22 3.80
N GLN A 327 -12.02 31.27 3.80
CA GLN A 327 -13.34 31.28 3.18
C GLN A 327 -13.27 31.18 1.65
N MET A 328 -12.18 31.67 1.04
CA MET A 328 -11.94 31.59 -0.41
C MET A 328 -11.59 30.16 -0.86
N ALA A 329 -11.44 29.20 0.06
CA ALA A 329 -11.27 27.80 -0.33
C ALA A 329 -12.58 27.13 -0.73
N THR A 330 -13.72 27.72 -0.38
CA THR A 330 -15.04 27.22 -0.81
C THR A 330 -15.25 27.55 -2.29
N LEU A 331 -15.42 26.50 -3.09
CA LEU A 331 -15.61 26.58 -4.53
C LEU A 331 -17.04 26.17 -4.87
N THR A 332 -17.76 27.04 -5.57
CA THR A 332 -19.05 26.71 -6.16
C THR A 332 -18.86 26.44 -7.65
N ILE A 333 -19.19 25.23 -8.07
CA ILE A 333 -19.18 24.79 -9.47
C ILE A 333 -20.63 24.59 -9.88
N ASN A 334 -21.09 25.34 -10.87
CA ASN A 334 -22.48 25.36 -11.32
C ASN A 334 -23.45 25.70 -10.18
N ASN A 335 -24.08 24.69 -9.57
CA ASN A 335 -25.00 24.84 -8.45
C ASN A 335 -24.53 24.10 -7.18
N ASP A 336 -23.39 23.42 -7.27
CA ASP A 336 -22.83 22.59 -6.20
C ASP A 336 -21.69 23.32 -5.49
N THR A 337 -21.65 23.19 -4.17
CA THR A 337 -20.63 23.84 -3.34
C THR A 337 -19.73 22.81 -2.70
N PHE A 338 -18.42 22.99 -2.89
CA PHE A 338 -17.36 22.12 -2.42
C PHE A 338 -16.45 22.88 -1.45
N ALA A 339 -15.83 22.14 -0.53
CA ALA A 339 -14.80 22.66 0.36
C ALA A 339 -13.57 21.74 0.32
N PRO A 340 -12.74 21.83 -0.75
CA PRO A 340 -11.43 21.19 -0.78
C PRO A 340 -10.57 21.63 0.41
N LEU A 341 -9.65 20.77 0.81
CA LEU A 341 -8.73 21.07 1.90
C LEU A 341 -7.85 22.28 1.56
N LEU A 342 -7.55 23.08 2.58
CA LEU A 342 -6.61 24.18 2.47
C LEU A 342 -5.20 23.63 2.22
N PRO A 343 -4.36 24.32 1.45
CA PRO A 343 -2.96 23.92 1.34
C PRO A 343 -2.29 24.07 2.70
N GLN A 344 -1.18 23.35 2.90
CA GLN A 344 -0.24 23.76 3.93
C GLN A 344 0.16 25.22 3.68
N LYS A 345 -0.02 26.09 4.69
CA LYS A 345 0.20 27.54 4.55
C LYS A 345 1.56 27.90 3.98
N ARG A 346 2.56 27.06 4.23
CA ARG A 346 3.89 27.15 3.63
C ARG A 346 4.37 25.73 3.33
N PRO A 347 4.84 25.46 2.11
CA PRO A 347 5.50 24.18 1.83
C PRO A 347 6.76 24.08 2.68
N LEU A 348 6.98 22.91 3.27
CA LEU A 348 8.19 22.65 4.04
C LEU A 348 9.38 22.51 3.10
N THR A 349 10.38 23.37 3.31
CA THR A 349 11.65 23.34 2.56
C THR A 349 12.79 23.20 3.56
N ALA A 350 13.58 22.16 3.39
CA ALA A 350 14.78 21.90 4.17
C ALA A 350 15.97 22.59 3.49
N TYR A 351 16.52 23.63 4.13
CA TYR A 351 17.78 24.25 3.69
C TYR A 351 18.94 23.53 4.36
N VAL A 352 19.71 22.80 3.56
CA VAL A 352 20.76 21.91 4.04
C VAL A 352 22.11 22.42 3.53
N PRO A 353 23.10 22.65 4.41
CA PRO A 353 24.46 22.99 4.00
C PRO A 353 25.11 21.84 3.23
N GLU A 354 26.18 22.14 2.49
CA GLU A 354 26.98 21.13 1.77
C GLU A 354 27.50 20.02 2.71
N ASN A 355 27.84 20.38 3.95
CA ASN A 355 28.31 19.43 4.98
C ASN A 355 27.17 18.70 5.70
N GLY A 356 25.91 18.92 5.34
CA GLY A 356 24.73 18.35 5.98
C GLY A 356 24.27 19.08 7.23
N TRP A 357 23.19 18.56 7.82
CA TRP A 357 22.71 18.98 9.12
C TRP A 357 23.44 18.25 10.24
N VAL A 358 23.78 18.99 11.30
CA VAL A 358 24.37 18.42 12.51
C VAL A 358 23.29 18.27 13.56
N ILE A 359 23.03 17.02 13.96
CA ILE A 359 21.97 16.66 14.91
C ILE A 359 22.63 16.30 16.23
N HIS A 360 22.28 17.03 17.28
CA HIS A 360 22.81 16.86 18.63
C HIS A 360 21.77 16.21 19.56
N GLY A 361 22.24 15.65 20.67
CA GLY A 361 21.37 15.10 21.71
C GLY A 361 20.76 16.13 22.67
N GLU A 362 21.12 17.41 22.55
CA GLU A 362 20.59 18.51 23.36
C GLU A 362 19.33 19.14 22.73
N ASP A 363 18.43 19.62 23.59
CA ASP A 363 17.18 20.28 23.17
C ASP A 363 17.48 21.53 22.32
N GLY A 364 16.76 21.68 21.21
CA GLY A 364 16.89 22.81 20.29
C GLY A 364 17.92 22.62 19.16
N PHE A 365 18.69 21.52 19.16
CA PHE A 365 19.61 21.13 18.08
C PHE A 365 19.39 19.69 17.60
N SER A 366 18.29 19.08 18.03
CA SER A 366 17.97 17.68 17.78
C SER A 366 17.26 17.52 16.43
N TRP A 367 16.53 16.41 16.26
CA TRP A 367 15.63 16.21 15.12
C TRP A 367 14.49 17.23 15.06
N GLU A 368 14.20 17.93 16.17
CA GLU A 368 13.12 18.92 16.28
C GLU A 368 11.71 18.34 16.02
N ALA A 369 10.68 19.17 16.23
CA ALA A 369 9.28 18.71 16.27
C ALA A 369 8.78 18.02 14.98
N LEU A 370 9.41 18.29 13.84
CA LEU A 370 8.98 17.78 12.52
C LEU A 370 9.77 16.57 12.03
N LEU A 371 10.87 16.15 12.68
CA LEU A 371 11.63 14.95 12.27
C LEU A 371 11.93 14.00 13.44
N GLY A 372 11.41 14.28 14.63
CA GLY A 372 11.76 13.60 15.89
C GLY A 372 11.66 12.07 15.91
N THR A 373 10.71 11.50 15.17
CA THR A 373 10.46 10.06 15.11
C THR A 373 9.92 9.66 13.75
N GLY A 374 10.24 8.45 13.29
CA GLY A 374 9.65 7.84 12.10
C GLY A 374 10.71 7.32 11.13
N ILE A 375 10.28 7.06 9.90
CA ILE A 375 11.14 6.63 8.81
C ILE A 375 11.31 7.80 7.85
N LEU A 376 12.56 8.13 7.50
CA LEU A 376 12.87 9.09 6.44
C LEU A 376 13.21 8.36 5.15
N LEU A 377 12.63 8.83 4.05
CA LEU A 377 12.76 8.28 2.70
C LEU A 377 13.02 9.41 1.69
N VAL A 378 13.74 9.06 0.63
CA VAL A 378 14.04 9.95 -0.51
C VAL A 378 13.33 9.45 -1.76
N GLU A 379 12.61 10.33 -2.44
CA GLU A 379 11.99 10.10 -3.77
C GLU A 379 11.06 8.89 -3.89
N THR A 380 10.39 8.49 -2.81
CA THR A 380 9.37 7.43 -2.86
C THR A 380 7.98 7.98 -2.57
N PRO A 381 6.97 7.69 -3.42
CA PRO A 381 5.63 8.23 -3.27
C PRO A 381 4.85 7.60 -2.11
N HIS A 382 5.23 6.39 -1.70
CA HIS A 382 4.56 5.65 -0.63
C HIS A 382 5.51 5.28 0.51
N CYS A 383 4.97 5.27 1.71
CA CYS A 383 5.61 4.74 2.89
C CYS A 383 5.77 3.22 2.80
N PRO A 384 6.88 2.67 3.31
CA PRO A 384 7.08 1.23 3.37
C PRO A 384 6.11 0.59 4.38
N ILE A 385 5.44 -0.48 3.97
CA ILE A 385 4.44 -1.19 4.80
C ILE A 385 5.12 -2.27 5.63
N ASN A 386 4.91 -2.23 6.95
CA ASN A 386 5.41 -3.19 7.94
C ASN A 386 6.90 -3.55 7.77
N ALA A 387 7.71 -2.58 7.35
CA ALA A 387 9.11 -2.81 7.05
C ALA A 387 9.96 -2.73 8.32
N SER A 388 10.78 -3.75 8.55
CA SER A 388 11.82 -3.74 9.58
C SER A 388 13.03 -2.95 9.08
N ILE A 389 12.94 -1.63 9.17
CA ILE A 389 13.98 -0.71 8.67
C ILE A 389 14.98 -0.48 9.79
N ALA A 390 16.24 -0.79 9.52
CA ALA A 390 17.31 -0.51 10.49
C ALA A 390 17.51 1.00 10.68
N MET A 391 18.08 1.38 11.81
CA MET A 391 18.64 2.73 12.01
C MET A 391 19.99 2.87 11.24
N PRO A 392 20.44 4.09 10.92
CA PRO A 392 21.81 4.33 10.46
C PRO A 392 22.82 3.79 11.47
N VAL A 393 23.75 2.94 10.99
CA VAL A 393 24.66 2.20 11.87
C VAL A 393 25.62 3.16 12.54
N ARG A 394 25.65 3.12 13.87
CA ARG A 394 26.62 3.87 14.67
C ARG A 394 27.99 3.17 14.63
N PRO A 395 29.10 3.91 14.38
CA PRO A 395 30.44 3.35 14.47
C PRO A 395 30.77 2.93 15.91
N LYS A 396 31.39 1.75 16.07
CA LYS A 396 31.76 1.16 17.38
C LYS A 396 33.11 1.66 17.93
N GLY A 397 33.74 2.64 17.30
CA GLY A 397 35.08 3.17 17.64
C GLY A 397 35.19 4.66 17.33
N GLU A 398 36.41 5.16 17.12
CA GLU A 398 36.62 6.54 16.63
C GLU A 398 36.14 6.63 15.17
N GLY A 399 35.07 7.40 14.94
CA GLY A 399 34.52 7.66 13.62
C GLY A 399 33.25 8.51 13.71
N ASP A 400 33.07 9.37 12.72
CA ASP A 400 31.91 10.26 12.64
C ASP A 400 30.65 9.44 12.31
N TRP A 401 29.56 9.69 13.05
CA TRP A 401 28.27 9.08 12.74
C TRP A 401 27.62 9.89 11.62
N VAL A 402 27.72 9.38 10.40
CA VAL A 402 27.21 10.05 9.20
C VAL A 402 26.11 9.20 8.57
N TRP A 403 24.95 9.81 8.30
CA TRP A 403 23.91 9.25 7.46
C TRP A 403 23.84 10.01 6.15
N ASP A 404 24.39 9.40 5.10
CA ASP A 404 24.29 9.92 3.73
C ASP A 404 23.05 9.35 3.03
N MET A 405 22.08 10.21 2.73
CA MET A 405 20.83 9.82 2.07
C MET A 405 20.97 9.57 0.56
N ASN A 406 22.10 9.91 -0.07
CA ASN A 406 22.42 9.43 -1.43
C ASN A 406 22.83 7.96 -1.45
N VAL A 407 23.50 7.51 -0.39
CA VAL A 407 23.96 6.11 -0.27
C VAL A 407 22.86 5.26 0.36
N ARG A 408 22.17 5.80 1.37
CA ARG A 408 21.11 5.14 2.12
C ARG A 408 19.85 6.00 2.11
N THR A 409 19.04 5.80 1.07
CA THR A 409 17.80 6.55 0.80
C THR A 409 16.66 6.28 1.78
N LEU A 410 16.81 5.30 2.68
CA LEU A 410 15.79 4.86 3.64
C LEU A 410 16.41 4.52 5.01
N GLY A 411 15.84 5.05 6.09
CA GLY A 411 16.26 4.73 7.45
C GLY A 411 15.26 5.19 8.51
N GLU A 412 15.21 4.46 9.62
CA GLU A 412 14.52 4.90 10.83
C GLU A 412 15.35 5.99 11.53
N THR A 413 14.70 7.07 11.96
CA THR A 413 15.37 8.18 12.66
C THR A 413 15.92 7.69 14.01
N PRO A 414 17.24 7.69 14.23
CA PRO A 414 17.83 7.24 15.49
C PRO A 414 17.62 8.27 16.60
N SER A 415 17.50 7.82 17.84
CA SER A 415 17.62 8.72 18.99
C SER A 415 19.09 9.13 19.18
N VAL A 416 19.34 10.43 19.19
CA VAL A 416 20.65 11.02 19.50
C VAL A 416 20.60 11.50 20.95
N VAL A 417 21.50 11.04 21.82
CA VAL A 417 21.44 11.31 23.26
C VAL A 417 22.81 11.72 23.80
N GLY A 418 22.83 12.70 24.71
CA GLY A 418 24.07 13.18 25.35
C GLY A 418 25.01 13.85 24.36
N ASP A 419 26.31 13.52 24.44
CA ASP A 419 27.37 14.10 23.60
C ASP A 419 27.42 13.51 22.17
N GLU A 420 26.40 12.77 21.76
CA GLU A 420 26.33 12.15 20.44
C GLU A 420 26.00 13.17 19.36
N VAL A 421 26.65 13.01 18.21
CA VAL A 421 26.48 13.88 17.05
C VAL A 421 26.27 13.03 15.82
N LEU A 422 25.17 13.25 15.11
CA LEU A 422 24.86 12.64 13.83
C LEU A 422 24.88 13.71 12.73
N THR A 423 25.63 13.47 11.67
CA THR A 423 25.59 14.30 10.47
C THR A 423 24.65 13.67 9.44
N LEU A 424 23.59 14.38 9.07
CA LEU A 424 22.64 13.98 8.03
C LEU A 424 22.98 14.71 6.73
N LEU A 425 23.45 13.97 5.72
CA LEU A 425 23.65 14.50 4.37
C LEU A 425 22.40 14.26 3.55
N VAL A 426 21.73 15.34 3.16
CA VAL A 426 20.52 15.29 2.34
C VAL A 426 20.87 15.77 0.93
N PRO A 427 20.59 14.98 -0.13
CA PRO A 427 20.83 15.42 -1.49
C PRO A 427 19.98 16.64 -1.85
N PRO A 428 20.53 17.68 -2.50
CA PRO A 428 19.76 18.86 -2.89
C PRO A 428 18.79 18.55 -4.05
N GLY A 429 17.65 19.25 -4.07
CA GLY A 429 16.64 19.14 -5.12
C GLY A 429 15.81 17.86 -5.08
N LYS A 430 15.82 17.15 -3.96
CA LYS A 430 15.12 15.88 -3.78
C LYS A 430 13.88 16.07 -2.90
N ASN A 431 12.86 15.27 -3.15
CA ASN A 431 11.69 15.20 -2.27
C ASN A 431 11.96 14.17 -1.19
N LEU A 432 11.75 14.57 0.05
CA LEU A 432 11.85 13.73 1.23
C LEU A 432 10.49 13.59 1.89
N SER A 433 10.29 12.44 2.50
CA SER A 433 9.07 12.12 3.22
C SER A 433 9.39 11.49 4.57
N ARG A 434 8.55 11.81 5.55
CA ARG A 434 8.52 11.18 6.86
C ARG A 434 7.30 10.26 6.93
N CYS A 435 7.50 9.04 7.42
CA CYS A 435 6.44 8.06 7.64
C CYS A 435 6.37 7.68 9.11
N ASP A 436 5.17 7.77 9.69
CA ASP A 436 4.94 7.48 11.12
C ASP A 436 4.11 6.20 11.35
N GLY A 437 3.38 5.73 10.34
CA GLY A 437 2.45 4.60 10.44
C GLY A 437 3.04 3.32 9.86
N THR A 438 2.85 2.20 10.56
CA THR A 438 3.31 0.87 10.10
C THR A 438 2.61 0.41 8.82
N TYR A 439 1.31 0.68 8.69
CA TYR A 439 0.49 0.21 7.56
C TYR A 439 -0.06 1.35 6.70
N ASN A 440 0.22 2.61 7.03
CA ASN A 440 -0.25 3.75 6.25
C ASN A 440 0.73 4.01 5.10
N PRO A 441 0.31 3.88 3.82
CA PRO A 441 1.18 4.13 2.67
C PRO A 441 1.44 5.61 2.43
N TYR A 442 0.79 6.54 3.15
CA TYR A 442 0.96 7.97 2.94
C TYR A 442 1.90 8.60 3.97
N PRO A 443 2.83 9.46 3.52
CA PRO A 443 3.75 10.15 4.41
C PRO A 443 3.02 11.16 5.30
N SER A 444 3.43 11.25 6.55
CA SER A 444 2.90 12.24 7.49
C SER A 444 3.41 13.64 7.19
N THR A 445 4.59 13.76 6.58
CA THR A 445 5.18 15.04 6.18
C THR A 445 6.02 14.85 4.93
N VAL A 446 5.88 15.77 3.98
CA VAL A 446 6.69 15.83 2.76
C VAL A 446 7.39 17.18 2.71
N PHE A 447 8.66 17.19 2.35
CA PHE A 447 9.45 18.40 2.22
C PHE A 447 10.48 18.27 1.11
N THR A 448 10.91 19.40 0.57
CA THR A 448 11.95 19.45 -0.47
C THR A 448 13.27 19.91 0.12
N SER A 449 14.38 19.34 -0.36
CA SER A 449 15.72 19.79 0.03
C SER A 449 16.25 20.85 -0.94
N VAL A 450 16.81 21.91 -0.39
CA VAL A 450 17.50 22.96 -1.14
C VAL A 450 18.83 23.23 -0.46
N GLU A 451 19.86 23.50 -1.25
CA GLU A 451 21.15 23.93 -0.70
C GLU A 451 21.02 25.31 -0.07
N GLY A 452 21.44 25.46 1.19
CA GLY A 452 21.31 26.72 1.90
C GLY A 452 21.89 26.67 3.31
N PRO A 453 21.80 27.79 4.06
CA PRO A 453 22.28 27.83 5.44
C PRO A 453 21.38 26.98 6.34
N GLU A 454 22.00 26.26 7.27
CA GLU A 454 21.30 25.67 8.39
C GLU A 454 20.93 26.79 9.36
N LEU A 455 19.64 26.97 9.58
CA LEU A 455 19.08 27.86 10.58
C LEU A 455 17.98 27.10 11.32
N LEU A 456 17.75 27.46 12.57
CA LEU A 456 16.64 26.95 13.34
C LEU A 456 15.75 28.13 13.71
N THR A 457 14.45 27.92 13.70
CA THR A 457 13.49 28.93 14.13
C THR A 457 12.75 28.46 15.35
N THR A 458 12.64 29.32 16.36
CA THR A 458 11.74 29.16 17.48
C THR A 458 10.57 30.09 17.28
N TRP A 459 9.38 29.54 17.05
CA TRP A 459 8.16 30.29 16.76
C TRP A 459 6.96 29.60 17.38
N MET A 460 6.08 30.36 18.05
CA MET A 460 4.92 29.81 18.79
C MET A 460 5.28 28.66 19.75
N ASN A 461 6.40 28.78 20.46
CA ASN A 461 6.94 27.79 21.42
C ASN A 461 7.36 26.44 20.81
N THR A 462 7.51 26.34 19.49
CA THR A 462 8.10 25.18 18.83
C THR A 462 9.38 25.58 18.10
N THR A 463 10.40 24.72 18.22
CA THR A 463 11.65 24.85 17.47
C THR A 463 11.62 23.94 16.27
N SER A 464 12.10 24.43 15.13
CA SER A 464 12.12 23.68 13.88
C SER A 464 13.30 24.08 13.00
N ARG A 465 13.88 23.09 12.30
CA ARG A 465 14.87 23.28 11.23
C ARG A 465 14.26 23.83 9.94
N PHE A 466 12.94 23.80 9.83
CA PHE A 466 12.19 24.41 8.72
C PHE A 466 11.97 25.89 9.01
N TRP A 467 13.03 26.67 8.91
CA TRP A 467 13.06 28.06 9.38
C TRP A 467 12.26 29.06 8.54
N THR A 468 11.69 28.63 7.40
CA THR A 468 10.74 29.42 6.59
C THR A 468 9.28 29.26 7.02
N THR A 469 9.04 28.55 8.12
CA THR A 469 7.70 28.33 8.69
C THR A 469 7.06 29.55 9.36
N PRO A 470 7.77 30.53 9.94
CA PRO A 470 7.13 31.69 10.56
C PRO A 470 6.36 32.53 9.54
N TRP A 471 5.14 32.91 9.92
CA TRP A 471 4.30 33.84 9.17
C TRP A 471 3.40 34.61 10.14
N ALA A 472 2.92 35.79 9.74
CA ALA A 472 1.89 36.51 10.47
C ALA A 472 0.89 37.18 9.54
N ILE A 473 -0.34 37.28 10.03
CA ILE A 473 -1.40 38.07 9.41
C ILE A 473 -1.96 38.97 10.51
N ALA A 474 -2.16 40.24 10.20
CA ALA A 474 -2.80 41.21 11.07
C ALA A 474 -3.89 41.98 10.32
N THR A 475 -4.96 42.32 11.01
CA THR A 475 -6.05 43.16 10.51
C THR A 475 -6.27 44.34 11.45
N ASN A 476 -6.35 45.55 10.89
CA ASN A 476 -6.49 46.80 11.65
C ASN A 476 -5.50 46.94 12.82
N GLY A 477 -4.23 46.58 12.60
CA GLY A 477 -3.17 46.64 13.61
C GLY A 477 -3.21 45.52 14.67
N THR A 478 -4.09 44.53 14.54
CA THR A 478 -4.18 43.40 15.46
C THR A 478 -3.79 42.09 14.77
N SER A 479 -2.78 41.40 15.30
CA SER A 479 -2.32 40.10 14.79
C SER A 479 -3.35 39.00 15.08
N LEU A 480 -3.49 38.04 14.16
CA LEU A 480 -4.38 36.89 14.31
C LEU A 480 -4.15 36.11 15.62
N ASN A 481 -2.88 35.94 16.03
CA ASN A 481 -2.51 35.46 17.36
C ASN A 481 -1.38 36.32 17.94
N THR A 482 -1.37 36.50 19.26
CA THR A 482 -0.47 37.42 19.98
C THR A 482 1.02 37.12 19.84
N ASN A 483 1.40 35.85 19.60
CA ASN A 483 2.81 35.42 19.53
C ASN A 483 3.29 35.19 18.09
N MET A 484 2.50 35.56 17.07
CA MET A 484 2.89 35.31 15.67
C MET A 484 3.95 36.28 15.16
N THR A 485 4.01 37.47 15.74
CA THR A 485 4.90 38.54 15.30
C THR A 485 6.25 38.54 16.01
N SER A 486 6.49 37.57 16.90
CA SER A 486 7.78 37.35 17.56
C SER A 486 8.30 35.95 17.25
N PHE A 487 9.54 35.87 16.79
CA PHE A 487 10.25 34.62 16.53
C PHE A 487 11.75 34.83 16.73
N THR A 488 12.45 33.73 17.02
CA THR A 488 13.92 33.72 17.13
C THR A 488 14.48 32.88 15.99
N ILE A 489 15.46 33.41 15.26
CA ILE A 489 16.28 32.61 14.35
C ILE A 489 17.60 32.32 15.04
N HIS A 490 17.92 31.04 15.19
CA HIS A 490 19.21 30.55 15.66
C HIS A 490 20.10 30.17 14.48
N ASN A 491 21.30 30.75 14.43
CA ASN A 491 22.34 30.38 13.47
C ASN A 491 23.39 29.49 14.17
N PRO A 492 23.36 28.16 13.95
CA PRO A 492 24.32 27.23 14.56
C PRO A 492 25.71 27.27 13.89
N SER A 493 25.83 27.95 12.74
CA SER A 493 27.09 28.00 11.99
C SER A 493 28.03 29.09 12.51
N ASN A 494 29.32 28.97 12.20
CA ASN A 494 30.32 29.99 12.51
C ASN A 494 30.35 31.16 11.51
N VAL A 495 29.42 31.19 10.54
CA VAL A 495 29.39 32.18 9.45
C VAL A 495 28.09 32.98 9.55
N SER A 496 28.18 34.29 9.34
CA SER A 496 27.00 35.15 9.33
C SER A 496 26.19 34.96 8.04
N VAL A 497 24.88 34.82 8.17
CA VAL A 497 23.97 34.68 7.02
C VAL A 497 23.36 36.04 6.65
N PRO A 498 23.41 36.48 5.39
CA PRO A 498 22.82 37.75 5.00
C PRO A 498 21.30 37.68 5.09
N ILE A 499 20.70 38.72 5.64
CA ILE A 499 19.25 38.92 5.71
C ILE A 499 18.89 40.28 5.10
N ARG A 500 17.76 40.33 4.39
CA ARG A 500 17.20 41.57 3.84
C ARG A 500 15.71 41.67 4.17
N LEU A 501 15.24 42.90 4.26
CA LEU A 501 13.81 43.21 4.33
C LEU A 501 13.27 43.46 2.93
N GLU A 502 12.12 42.85 2.63
CA GLU A 502 11.34 43.15 1.45
C GLU A 502 10.00 43.74 1.87
N ARG A 503 9.69 44.92 1.32
CA ARG A 503 8.48 45.67 1.67
C ARG A 503 7.52 45.62 0.49
N GLY A 504 6.33 45.05 0.73
CA GLY A 504 5.27 44.88 -0.26
C GLY A 504 4.00 45.66 0.08
N GLY A 505 3.10 45.77 -0.89
CA GLY A 505 1.77 46.37 -0.71
C GLY A 505 1.68 47.86 -1.05
N SER A 506 0.64 48.50 -0.54
CA SER A 506 0.24 49.89 -0.85
C SER A 506 0.99 50.92 0.01
N PHE A 507 0.95 52.19 -0.41
CA PHE A 507 1.57 53.30 0.34
C PHE A 507 0.87 53.52 1.69
N GLY A 508 1.59 53.36 2.82
CA GLY A 508 1.03 53.49 4.16
C GLY A 508 2.05 53.32 5.29
N ASP A 509 1.55 53.20 6.53
CA ASP A 509 2.36 52.80 7.68
C ASP A 509 2.90 51.39 7.46
N ASP A 510 4.17 51.21 7.81
CA ASP A 510 4.92 49.97 7.62
C ASP A 510 5.06 49.21 8.95
N TRP A 511 5.41 47.94 8.87
CA TRP A 511 5.72 47.12 10.04
C TRP A 511 6.89 47.72 10.82
N ALA A 512 6.69 47.93 12.12
CA ALA A 512 7.81 48.28 13.00
C ALA A 512 8.56 47.01 13.40
N HIS A 513 9.89 47.08 13.46
CA HIS A 513 10.76 45.94 13.78
C HIS A 513 11.96 46.38 14.61
N ASN A 514 12.53 45.45 15.38
CA ASN A 514 13.73 45.64 16.18
C ASN A 514 15.05 45.31 15.44
N TRP A 515 15.00 44.86 14.18
CA TRP A 515 16.20 44.54 13.40
C TRP A 515 17.00 45.79 13.00
N ASP A 516 18.31 45.74 13.22
CA ASP A 516 19.27 46.84 13.07
C ASP A 516 19.97 46.91 11.70
N GLY A 517 19.64 45.98 10.79
CA GLY A 517 20.23 45.90 9.45
C GLY A 517 21.47 45.00 9.36
N GLY A 518 21.90 44.37 10.45
CA GLY A 518 23.03 43.44 10.47
C GLY A 518 22.69 42.04 9.92
N PRO A 519 23.68 41.28 9.42
CA PRO A 519 23.46 39.89 9.06
C PRO A 519 23.16 39.04 10.31
N LEU A 520 22.59 37.85 10.11
CA LEU A 520 22.35 36.87 11.18
C LEU A 520 23.70 36.30 11.65
N ALA A 521 24.26 36.86 12.71
CA ALA A 521 25.48 36.38 13.35
C ALA A 521 25.27 34.99 13.99
N PRO A 522 26.34 34.23 14.28
CA PRO A 522 26.23 32.98 15.05
C PRO A 522 25.50 33.19 16.38
N GLY A 523 24.58 32.28 16.71
CA GLY A 523 23.72 32.37 17.89
C GLY A 523 22.29 32.87 17.59
N ASP A 524 21.62 33.39 18.61
CA ASP A 524 20.21 33.78 18.55
C ASP A 524 20.03 35.22 18.06
N THR A 525 19.15 35.40 17.08
CA THR A 525 18.62 36.71 16.67
C THR A 525 17.11 36.73 16.91
N VAL A 526 16.66 37.63 17.78
CA VAL A 526 15.24 37.78 18.15
C VAL A 526 14.60 38.85 17.28
N PHE A 527 13.51 38.50 16.61
CA PHE A 527 12.66 39.44 15.87
C PHE A 527 11.40 39.74 16.66
N GLU A 528 11.13 41.03 16.85
CA GLU A 528 9.90 41.55 17.41
C GLU A 528 9.29 42.53 16.41
N LEU A 529 8.15 42.13 15.82
CA LEU A 529 7.46 42.88 14.79
C LEU A 529 6.14 43.43 15.35
N THR A 530 5.83 44.68 15.00
CA THR A 530 4.54 45.31 15.31
C THR A 530 3.80 45.62 14.01
N PRO A 531 2.59 45.07 13.80
CA PRO A 531 1.83 45.29 12.57
C PRO A 531 1.36 46.76 12.46
N PRO A 532 1.32 47.32 11.24
CA PRO A 532 0.75 48.63 10.99
C PRO A 532 -0.77 48.63 11.12
N ASN A 533 -1.37 49.81 11.30
CA ASN A 533 -2.83 49.98 11.29
C ASN A 533 -3.38 50.00 9.86
N ALA A 534 -3.27 48.87 9.16
CA ALA A 534 -3.79 48.63 7.82
C ALA A 534 -4.93 47.60 7.85
N PRO A 535 -5.88 47.65 6.89
CA PRO A 535 -6.92 46.63 6.73
C PRO A 535 -6.38 45.20 6.75
N LEU A 536 -5.26 44.97 6.03
CA LEU A 536 -4.53 43.71 6.05
C LEU A 536 -3.02 43.96 6.05
N ALA A 537 -2.29 43.25 6.89
CA ALA A 537 -0.84 43.24 6.90
C ALA A 537 -0.32 41.79 7.01
N THR A 538 0.71 41.46 6.23
CA THR A 538 1.26 40.10 6.14
C THR A 538 2.76 40.09 6.41
N MET A 539 3.24 38.99 6.98
CA MET A 539 4.66 38.72 7.18
C MET A 539 4.97 37.26 6.89
N TYR A 540 6.08 37.00 6.20
CA TYR A 540 6.63 35.66 6.05
C TYR A 540 8.13 35.69 5.75
N ILE A 541 8.77 34.52 5.85
CA ILE A 541 10.21 34.36 5.63
C ILE A 541 10.46 33.43 4.44
N SER A 542 11.46 33.76 3.63
CA SER A 542 11.92 32.92 2.50
C SER A 542 13.44 32.99 2.33
N PHE A 543 13.97 32.15 1.44
CA PHE A 543 15.37 32.20 1.03
C PHE A 543 15.46 32.52 -0.46
N GLU A 544 16.11 33.63 -0.80
CA GLU A 544 16.21 34.07 -2.19
C GLU A 544 17.61 34.62 -2.46
N SER A 545 18.20 34.17 -3.58
CA SER A 545 19.50 34.64 -4.06
C SER A 545 20.60 34.61 -2.98
N GLY A 546 20.60 33.57 -2.14
CA GLY A 546 21.60 33.40 -1.08
C GLY A 546 21.36 34.25 0.18
N SER A 547 20.20 34.90 0.32
CA SER A 547 19.84 35.71 1.47
C SER A 547 18.51 35.30 2.09
N VAL A 548 18.41 35.39 3.41
CA VAL A 548 17.14 35.29 4.12
C VAL A 548 16.34 36.55 3.83
N VAL A 549 15.09 36.41 3.40
CA VAL A 549 14.22 37.54 3.09
C VAL A 549 13.05 37.54 4.05
N LEU A 550 12.95 38.61 4.84
CA LEU A 550 11.78 38.89 5.66
C LEU A 550 10.84 39.79 4.85
N HIS A 551 9.75 39.19 4.38
CA HIS A 551 8.72 39.86 3.60
C HIS A 551 7.72 40.50 4.56
N LEU A 552 7.53 41.82 4.44
CA LEU A 552 6.59 42.61 5.23
C LEU A 552 5.69 43.37 4.25
N ALA A 553 4.39 43.11 4.29
CA ALA A 553 3.45 43.82 3.41
C ALA A 553 2.26 44.41 4.18
N SER A 554 1.74 45.50 3.60
CA SER A 554 0.67 46.35 4.15
C SER A 554 -0.30 46.71 3.01
N TYR A 555 -1.56 46.32 3.14
CA TYR A 555 -2.59 46.51 2.11
C TYR A 555 -3.70 47.41 2.64
N GLN A 556 -3.94 48.51 1.92
CA GLN A 556 -4.99 49.50 2.16
C GLN A 556 -6.15 49.39 1.19
#